data_AF-A0A6B3LW12-F1
#
_entry.id   AF-A0A6B3LW12-F1
#
_cell.length_a   1.000
_cell.length_b   1.000
_cell.length_c   1.000
_cell.angle_alpha   90.00
_cell.angle_beta   90.00
_cell.angle_gamma   90.00
#
_symmetry.space_group_name_H-M   'P 1'
#
loop_
_entity.id
_entity.type
_entity.pdbx_description
1 polymer ?
#
loop_
_entity_poly.entity_id
_entity_poly.type
_entity_poly.pdbx_seq_one_letter_code
_entity_poly.pdbx_strand_id
1 'polypeptide(L)'
;MILSKASPKQTYALVVGIEKYEAGSKWDLDGPVNDARRFTDWLCSKEVPPENIFLFLSPLDKNRELVEKQDLSVQAATQHNLSNVIKDILPQKKGDLLYLFWGGHGFISPTEERKLFYADAKAPSWRHLELDSLLKALRTGSFRGFRQQICFIDACATYGRNEQELHRQMPNLRGDTFNGTHPRPECNQFVLFAAKLGEVARNHAERKTGLLSEAIHEELAQDSANCWPPDMEELAVRIKRRLNYAKQTPVYWWHRGWSGDEDTAYEVISSSSTVGERYEIIQQLGSGELGDTYLAKDLHLHNKPQCVVKKFRSQYSPNASQLFEREAKVLDQLNRHDQIPSLLACFKDKDGDFYVVHQFIEGQNLSDELIDGQQWSNSQVIKMLQDILQILGFIHQHQVIHRHINPYNLIRRSSDGKMVLINFGGIKEISTGLTRTISGSKTQEYYTPPEQATGQPRFCSDIYAVGIIGIQALTGLNPKQFKFNGDMEFVWRDKAQVSPKFANILDKMVRYNFKVRYQSAEEALQALLDLEASE
;
A
#
# COMPACT_ATOMS: atom_id res chain seq x y z
N MET A 1 -9.72 -21.32 7.06
CA MET A 1 -10.00 -22.37 6.06
C MET A 1 -8.67 -22.96 5.62
N ILE A 2 -8.48 -24.27 5.76
CA ILE A 2 -7.20 -24.94 5.48
C ILE A 2 -6.88 -24.79 3.98
N LEU A 3 -5.77 -24.10 3.66
CA LEU A 3 -5.23 -24.00 2.30
C LEU A 3 -5.09 -25.42 1.71
N SER A 4 -5.45 -25.61 0.44
CA SER A 4 -5.16 -26.87 -0.25
C SER A 4 -3.66 -27.18 -0.12
N LYS A 5 -3.30 -28.37 0.39
CA LYS A 5 -1.89 -28.76 0.56
C LYS A 5 -1.20 -28.76 -0.82
N ALA A 6 -0.21 -27.90 -1.01
CA ALA A 6 0.65 -27.99 -2.18
C ALA A 6 1.59 -29.19 -2.06
N SER A 7 2.07 -29.70 -3.20
CA SER A 7 3.11 -30.73 -3.23
C SER A 7 4.45 -30.17 -3.69
N PRO A 8 5.60 -30.56 -3.08
CA PRO A 8 6.91 -30.18 -3.61
C PRO A 8 7.11 -30.62 -5.06
N LYS A 9 6.60 -31.79 -5.42
CA LYS A 9 6.67 -32.36 -6.79
C LYS A 9 5.89 -31.56 -7.83
N GLN A 10 4.94 -30.73 -7.39
CA GLN A 10 4.16 -29.82 -8.25
C GLN A 10 4.52 -28.35 -8.01
N THR A 11 5.66 -28.09 -7.38
CA THR A 11 6.16 -26.73 -7.16
C THR A 11 7.10 -26.31 -8.28
N TYR A 12 7.00 -25.05 -8.70
CA TYR A 12 7.93 -24.39 -9.60
C TYR A 12 8.62 -23.23 -8.89
N ALA A 13 9.83 -22.88 -9.32
CA ALA A 13 10.57 -21.77 -8.73
C ALA A 13 11.27 -20.94 -9.81
N LEU A 14 11.19 -19.61 -9.67
CA LEU A 14 12.02 -18.65 -10.38
C LEU A 14 13.02 -18.06 -9.38
N VAL A 15 14.31 -18.40 -9.53
CA VAL A 15 15.34 -18.02 -8.55
C VAL A 15 16.40 -17.17 -9.25
N VAL A 16 16.63 -15.96 -8.75
CA VAL A 16 17.51 -14.96 -9.37
C VAL A 16 18.54 -14.47 -8.36
N GLY A 17 19.82 -14.53 -8.73
CA GLY A 17 20.94 -14.01 -7.96
C GLY A 17 21.90 -13.22 -8.85
N ILE A 18 22.02 -11.92 -8.62
CA ILE A 18 22.82 -11.02 -9.46
C ILE A 18 23.92 -10.38 -8.64
N GLU A 19 25.16 -10.69 -8.99
CA GLU A 19 26.36 -10.13 -8.38
C GLU A 19 27.10 -9.19 -9.35
N LYS A 20 27.15 -9.54 -10.63
CA LYS A 20 27.87 -8.78 -11.66
C LYS A 20 26.88 -8.02 -12.56
N TYR A 21 27.08 -6.72 -12.69
CA TYR A 21 26.25 -5.83 -13.52
C TYR A 21 27.05 -5.21 -14.67
N GLU A 22 26.45 -5.16 -15.86
CA GLU A 22 27.07 -4.48 -17.01
C GLU A 22 27.22 -2.96 -16.82
N ALA A 23 26.51 -2.36 -15.85
CA ALA A 23 26.68 -0.97 -15.43
C ALA A 23 28.08 -0.66 -14.85
N GLY A 24 28.89 -1.70 -14.56
CA GLY A 24 30.27 -1.60 -14.13
C GLY A 24 30.46 -1.93 -12.64
N SER A 25 31.72 -2.12 -12.22
CA SER A 25 32.07 -2.72 -10.93
C SER A 25 31.58 -1.99 -9.68
N LYS A 26 31.17 -0.71 -9.80
CA LYS A 26 30.51 0.02 -8.70
C LYS A 26 29.12 -0.50 -8.36
N TRP A 27 28.50 -1.22 -9.29
CA TRP A 27 27.20 -1.85 -9.15
C TRP A 27 27.31 -3.31 -8.70
N ASP A 28 28.51 -3.88 -8.68
CA ASP A 28 28.66 -5.28 -8.30
C ASP A 28 28.31 -5.49 -6.81
N LEU A 29 27.69 -6.62 -6.53
CA LEU A 29 27.30 -7.08 -5.20
C LEU A 29 27.92 -8.45 -4.96
N ASP A 30 28.42 -8.72 -3.75
CA ASP A 30 28.92 -10.05 -3.37
C ASP A 30 27.92 -10.70 -2.42
N GLY A 31 27.41 -11.89 -2.77
CA GLY A 31 26.45 -12.64 -1.96
C GLY A 31 25.19 -13.12 -2.69
N PRO A 32 24.50 -12.30 -3.52
CA PRO A 32 23.23 -12.71 -4.14
C PRO A 32 23.25 -14.05 -4.90
N VAL A 33 24.36 -14.42 -5.54
CA VAL A 33 24.47 -15.74 -6.20
C VAL A 33 24.55 -16.87 -5.18
N ASN A 34 25.29 -16.68 -4.09
CA ASN A 34 25.36 -17.64 -2.99
C ASN A 34 23.99 -17.82 -2.32
N ASP A 35 23.23 -16.74 -2.13
CA ASP A 35 21.89 -16.77 -1.54
C ASP A 35 20.90 -17.52 -2.43
N ALA A 36 20.89 -17.22 -3.73
CA ALA A 36 20.10 -17.95 -4.72
C ALA A 36 20.43 -19.44 -4.73
N ARG A 37 21.72 -19.80 -4.68
CA ARG A 37 22.16 -21.21 -4.60
C ARG A 37 21.68 -21.91 -3.34
N ARG A 38 21.83 -21.29 -2.17
CA ARG A 38 21.36 -21.83 -0.89
C ARG A 38 19.86 -22.06 -0.88
N PHE A 39 19.09 -21.15 -1.47
CA PHE A 39 17.64 -21.31 -1.61
C PHE A 39 17.28 -22.45 -2.56
N THR A 40 17.97 -22.56 -3.69
CA THR A 40 17.81 -23.68 -4.63
C THR A 40 18.15 -25.03 -4.00
N ASP A 41 19.26 -25.13 -3.28
CA ASP A 41 19.68 -26.37 -2.60
C ASP A 41 18.60 -26.78 -1.55
N TRP A 42 18.00 -25.81 -0.86
CA TRP A 42 16.86 -26.06 0.03
C TRP A 42 15.62 -26.59 -0.71
N LEU A 43 15.23 -25.98 -1.85
CA LEU A 43 14.12 -26.48 -2.66
C LEU A 43 14.34 -27.93 -3.09
N CYS A 44 15.54 -28.27 -3.58
CA CYS A 44 15.90 -29.64 -3.96
C CYS A 44 15.84 -30.60 -2.77
N SER A 45 16.28 -30.16 -1.58
CA SER A 45 16.21 -30.96 -0.35
C SER A 45 14.78 -31.31 0.09
N LYS A 46 13.80 -30.52 -0.36
CA LYS A 46 12.36 -30.73 -0.12
C LYS A 46 11.68 -31.51 -1.27
N GLU A 47 12.46 -32.11 -2.17
CA GLU A 47 11.98 -32.87 -3.34
C GLU A 47 11.30 -32.02 -4.43
N VAL A 48 11.60 -30.73 -4.54
CA VAL A 48 11.21 -29.94 -5.71
C VAL A 48 12.02 -30.41 -6.93
N PRO A 49 11.39 -30.78 -8.06
CA PRO A 49 12.11 -31.29 -9.22
C PRO A 49 13.08 -30.24 -9.80
N PRO A 50 14.36 -30.57 -10.06
CA PRO A 50 15.33 -29.64 -10.64
C PRO A 50 14.84 -28.97 -11.94
N GLU A 51 14.12 -29.70 -12.79
CA GLU A 51 13.55 -29.19 -14.04
C GLU A 51 12.44 -28.14 -13.86
N ASN A 52 11.88 -28.01 -12.64
CA ASN A 52 10.89 -26.99 -12.30
C ASN A 52 11.54 -25.73 -11.69
N ILE A 53 12.86 -25.71 -11.51
CA ILE A 53 13.61 -24.58 -10.94
C ILE A 53 14.31 -23.83 -12.08
N PHE A 54 13.81 -22.64 -12.39
CA PHE A 54 14.44 -21.71 -13.32
C PHE A 54 15.46 -20.85 -12.58
N LEU A 55 16.75 -21.20 -12.70
CA LEU A 55 17.85 -20.59 -11.97
C LEU A 55 18.63 -19.59 -12.84
N PHE A 56 18.63 -18.32 -12.42
CA PHE A 56 19.32 -17.23 -13.10
C PHE A 56 20.42 -16.64 -12.22
N LEU A 57 21.68 -16.86 -12.61
CA LEU A 57 22.85 -16.41 -11.85
C LEU A 57 23.78 -15.58 -12.72
N SER A 58 24.22 -14.45 -12.17
CA SER A 58 25.22 -13.58 -12.79
C SER A 58 26.35 -13.32 -11.77
N PRO A 59 27.28 -14.28 -11.59
CA PRO A 59 28.28 -14.24 -10.53
C PRO A 59 29.39 -13.23 -10.80
N LEU A 60 30.00 -12.74 -9.72
CA LEU A 60 31.34 -12.15 -9.77
C LEU A 60 32.35 -13.21 -10.23
N ASP A 61 33.47 -12.78 -10.82
CA ASP A 61 34.47 -13.70 -11.36
C ASP A 61 35.03 -14.68 -10.30
N LYS A 62 35.14 -14.22 -9.05
CA LYS A 62 35.57 -15.02 -7.89
C LYS A 62 34.55 -16.06 -7.42
N ASN A 63 33.28 -15.96 -7.84
CA ASN A 63 32.17 -16.81 -7.41
C ASN A 63 31.65 -17.71 -8.55
N ARG A 64 32.35 -17.78 -9.70
CA ARG A 64 31.94 -18.58 -10.87
C ARG A 64 31.76 -20.07 -10.56
N GLU A 65 32.56 -20.61 -9.66
CA GLU A 65 32.47 -22.02 -9.21
C GLU A 65 31.09 -22.37 -8.62
N LEU A 66 30.35 -21.38 -8.08
CA LEU A 66 28.99 -21.57 -7.57
C LEU A 66 27.96 -21.85 -8.68
N VAL A 67 28.28 -21.53 -9.93
CA VAL A 67 27.43 -21.76 -11.11
C VAL A 67 27.74 -23.10 -11.78
N GLU A 68 28.94 -23.66 -11.58
CA GLU A 68 29.44 -24.83 -12.32
C GLU A 68 28.99 -26.19 -11.74
N LYS A 69 28.22 -26.21 -10.65
CA LYS A 69 27.62 -27.45 -10.10
C LYS A 69 26.59 -28.03 -11.08
N GLN A 70 26.81 -29.27 -11.51
CA GLN A 70 26.19 -29.92 -12.69
C GLN A 70 24.68 -30.24 -12.60
N ASP A 71 24.01 -30.03 -11.47
CA ASP A 71 22.67 -30.59 -11.25
C ASP A 71 21.51 -29.75 -11.81
N LEU A 72 21.77 -28.51 -12.26
CA LEU A 72 20.74 -27.56 -12.71
C LEU A 72 21.19 -26.73 -13.91
N SER A 73 20.26 -26.43 -14.83
CA SER A 73 20.51 -25.51 -15.93
C SER A 73 20.50 -24.07 -15.43
N VAL A 74 21.68 -23.45 -15.38
CA VAL A 74 21.84 -22.04 -14.99
C VAL A 74 21.88 -21.15 -16.22
N GLN A 75 21.14 -20.05 -16.19
CA GLN A 75 21.19 -19.00 -17.22
C GLN A 75 21.66 -17.67 -16.62
N ALA A 76 22.21 -16.78 -17.45
CA ALA A 76 22.52 -15.43 -16.99
C ALA A 76 21.23 -14.63 -16.72
N ALA A 77 21.22 -13.81 -15.66
CA ALA A 77 20.07 -13.01 -15.23
C ALA A 77 19.86 -11.74 -16.10
N THR A 78 19.83 -11.91 -17.42
CA THR A 78 19.61 -10.83 -18.38
C THR A 78 18.12 -10.60 -18.63
N GLN A 79 17.77 -9.42 -19.15
CA GLN A 79 16.40 -9.09 -19.55
C GLN A 79 15.80 -10.16 -20.49
N HIS A 80 16.57 -10.59 -21.49
CA HIS A 80 16.10 -11.55 -22.50
C HIS A 80 15.73 -12.89 -21.87
N ASN A 81 16.63 -13.45 -21.06
CA ASN A 81 16.46 -14.78 -20.48
C ASN A 81 15.30 -14.80 -19.46
N LEU A 82 15.23 -13.76 -18.59
CA LEU A 82 14.15 -13.63 -17.61
C LEU A 82 12.80 -13.35 -18.28
N SER A 83 12.75 -12.47 -19.27
CA SER A 83 11.51 -12.20 -20.01
C SER A 83 10.96 -13.44 -20.71
N ASN A 84 11.82 -14.24 -21.36
CA ASN A 84 11.40 -15.48 -22.00
C ASN A 84 10.75 -16.44 -21.00
N VAL A 85 11.34 -16.63 -19.81
CA VAL A 85 10.74 -17.52 -18.81
C VAL A 85 9.46 -16.95 -18.22
N ILE A 86 9.42 -15.66 -17.89
CA ILE A 86 8.25 -15.05 -17.23
C ILE A 86 7.07 -14.88 -18.20
N LYS A 87 7.32 -14.47 -19.45
CA LYS A 87 6.26 -14.15 -20.42
C LYS A 87 5.84 -15.35 -21.25
N ASP A 88 6.76 -16.26 -21.55
CA ASP A 88 6.49 -17.34 -22.50
C ASP A 88 6.41 -18.72 -21.81
N ILE A 89 7.30 -19.04 -20.87
CA ILE A 89 7.36 -20.40 -20.29
C ILE A 89 6.41 -20.57 -19.09
N LEU A 90 6.53 -19.74 -18.06
CA LEU A 90 5.76 -19.87 -16.82
C LEU A 90 4.23 -19.85 -17.03
N PRO A 91 3.66 -18.98 -17.88
CA PRO A 91 2.21 -18.97 -18.17
C PRO A 91 1.66 -20.30 -18.68
N GLN A 92 2.50 -21.14 -19.29
CA GLN A 92 2.12 -22.44 -19.84
C GLN A 92 2.21 -23.59 -18.82
N LYS A 93 2.86 -23.36 -17.66
CA LYS A 93 3.04 -24.39 -16.63
C LYS A 93 1.81 -24.50 -15.74
N LYS A 94 1.66 -25.64 -15.06
CA LYS A 94 0.63 -25.91 -14.05
C LYS A 94 1.30 -26.52 -12.82
N GLY A 95 1.11 -25.92 -11.66
CA GLY A 95 1.68 -26.37 -10.39
C GLY A 95 0.90 -25.83 -9.20
N ASP A 96 1.02 -26.51 -8.06
CA ASP A 96 0.31 -26.10 -6.86
C ASP A 96 0.84 -24.77 -6.31
N LEU A 97 2.16 -24.56 -6.44
CA LEU A 97 2.92 -23.46 -5.83
C LEU A 97 3.98 -22.92 -6.79
N LEU A 98 4.12 -21.59 -6.80
CA LEU A 98 5.22 -20.87 -7.45
C LEU A 98 6.06 -20.12 -6.42
N TYR A 99 7.35 -20.41 -6.33
CA TYR A 99 8.32 -19.56 -5.64
C TYR A 99 8.93 -18.53 -6.58
N LEU A 100 9.11 -17.30 -6.08
CA LEU A 100 9.95 -16.27 -6.70
C LEU A 100 11.01 -15.85 -5.67
N PHE A 101 12.27 -16.04 -5.97
CA PHE A 101 13.38 -15.52 -5.15
C PHE A 101 14.19 -14.54 -5.99
N TRP A 102 14.49 -13.37 -5.44
CA TRP A 102 15.32 -12.38 -6.10
C TRP A 102 16.32 -11.74 -5.14
N GLY A 103 17.61 -11.92 -5.41
CA GLY A 103 18.70 -11.18 -4.78
C GLY A 103 19.42 -10.27 -5.78
N GLY A 104 19.55 -8.98 -5.45
CA GLY A 104 20.28 -8.01 -6.29
C GLY A 104 19.89 -6.56 -6.02
N HIS A 105 20.20 -5.67 -6.97
CA HIS A 105 19.80 -4.26 -6.88
C HIS A 105 18.32 -4.05 -7.21
N GLY A 106 17.71 -3.19 -6.41
CA GLY A 106 16.36 -2.68 -6.61
C GLY A 106 16.28 -1.20 -6.29
N PHE A 107 15.23 -0.55 -6.79
CA PHE A 107 14.94 0.85 -6.47
C PHE A 107 13.43 1.10 -6.51
N ILE A 108 13.04 2.28 -6.02
CA ILE A 108 11.65 2.73 -6.03
C ILE A 108 11.50 3.90 -7.01
N SER A 109 10.44 3.84 -7.81
CA SER A 109 10.02 4.94 -8.66
C SER A 109 9.44 6.12 -7.85
N PRO A 110 9.31 7.32 -8.44
CA PRO A 110 8.53 8.41 -7.83
C PRO A 110 7.03 8.11 -7.63
N THR A 111 6.52 7.02 -8.19
CA THR A 111 5.17 6.47 -7.99
C THR A 111 5.13 5.38 -6.91
N GLU A 112 6.23 5.18 -6.18
CA GLU A 112 6.38 4.15 -5.14
C GLU A 112 6.40 2.70 -5.66
N GLU A 113 6.60 2.52 -6.97
CA GLU A 113 6.65 1.20 -7.59
C GLU A 113 8.04 0.59 -7.48
N ARG A 114 8.10 -0.70 -7.11
CA ARG A 114 9.33 -1.45 -6.94
C ARG A 114 9.88 -1.96 -8.27
N LYS A 115 11.17 -1.74 -8.49
CA LYS A 115 11.88 -2.10 -9.72
C LYS A 115 13.15 -2.88 -9.38
N LEU A 116 13.42 -3.93 -10.15
CA LEU A 116 14.58 -4.81 -9.95
C LEU A 116 15.47 -4.80 -11.19
N PHE A 117 16.76 -4.50 -11.04
CA PHE A 117 17.67 -4.41 -12.19
C PHE A 117 18.11 -5.79 -12.67
N TYR A 118 18.09 -5.97 -13.99
CA TYR A 118 18.72 -7.13 -14.64
C TYR A 118 20.25 -6.99 -14.67
N ALA A 119 20.96 -8.09 -14.85
CA ALA A 119 22.42 -8.10 -14.91
C ALA A 119 22.97 -7.26 -16.08
N ASP A 120 22.23 -7.17 -17.18
CA ASP A 120 22.58 -6.41 -18.39
C ASP A 120 22.07 -4.96 -18.37
N ALA A 121 21.65 -4.45 -17.20
CA ALA A 121 21.33 -3.04 -17.03
C ALA A 121 22.60 -2.17 -17.13
N LYS A 122 22.60 -1.20 -18.05
CA LYS A 122 23.70 -0.23 -18.22
C LYS A 122 23.22 1.04 -18.91
N ALA A 123 23.95 2.15 -18.78
CA ALA A 123 23.68 3.33 -19.60
C ALA A 123 23.87 3.01 -21.10
N PRO A 124 23.03 3.57 -22.00
CA PRO A 124 21.90 4.46 -21.75
C PRO A 124 20.55 3.74 -21.59
N SER A 125 20.54 2.44 -21.30
CA SER A 125 19.33 1.59 -21.24
C SER A 125 19.32 0.79 -19.94
N TRP A 126 18.79 1.40 -18.88
CA TRP A 126 18.69 0.81 -17.55
C TRP A 126 17.54 -0.20 -17.46
N ARG A 127 17.78 -1.38 -18.01
CA ARG A 127 16.80 -2.48 -18.09
C ARG A 127 16.45 -2.99 -16.70
N HIS A 128 15.16 -3.15 -16.44
CA HIS A 128 14.67 -3.61 -15.14
C HIS A 128 13.33 -4.34 -15.28
N LEU A 129 13.00 -5.11 -14.25
CA LEU A 129 11.71 -5.72 -14.04
C LEU A 129 10.82 -4.76 -13.26
N GLU A 130 9.59 -4.50 -13.73
CA GLU A 130 8.55 -3.82 -12.94
C GLU A 130 7.92 -4.83 -11.98
N LEU A 131 8.45 -4.94 -10.76
CA LEU A 131 8.10 -6.02 -9.82
C LEU A 131 6.62 -5.98 -9.44
N ASP A 132 6.08 -4.81 -9.17
CA ASP A 132 4.66 -4.68 -8.78
C ASP A 132 3.73 -5.06 -9.95
N SER A 133 4.14 -4.78 -11.18
CA SER A 133 3.44 -5.24 -12.38
C SER A 133 3.48 -6.77 -12.50
N LEU A 134 4.62 -7.41 -12.22
CA LEU A 134 4.73 -8.86 -12.19
C LEU A 134 3.85 -9.48 -11.09
N LEU A 135 3.94 -8.99 -9.85
CA LEU A 135 3.17 -9.50 -8.71
C LEU A 135 1.66 -9.42 -8.97
N LYS A 136 1.19 -8.32 -9.59
CA LYS A 136 -0.19 -8.19 -10.08
C LYS A 136 -0.49 -9.25 -11.15
N ALA A 137 0.34 -9.35 -12.19
CA ALA A 137 0.12 -10.28 -13.29
C ALA A 137 0.05 -11.75 -12.84
N LEU A 138 0.90 -12.17 -11.90
CA LEU A 138 0.91 -13.53 -11.33
C LEU A 138 -0.44 -13.93 -10.73
N ARG A 139 -1.21 -12.97 -10.20
CA ARG A 139 -2.54 -13.23 -9.63
C ARG A 139 -3.65 -13.30 -10.68
N THR A 140 -3.39 -12.93 -11.93
CA THR A 140 -4.42 -12.85 -12.97
C THR A 140 -4.57 -14.13 -13.77
N GLY A 141 -5.48 -14.10 -14.74
CA GLY A 141 -5.65 -15.15 -15.75
C GLY A 141 -4.44 -15.37 -16.67
N SER A 142 -3.37 -14.56 -16.59
CA SER A 142 -2.13 -14.77 -17.34
C SER A 142 -1.30 -15.93 -16.77
N PHE A 143 -1.40 -16.24 -15.48
CA PHE A 143 -0.66 -17.30 -14.80
C PHE A 143 -1.60 -18.33 -14.18
N ARG A 144 -2.58 -18.82 -14.96
CA ARG A 144 -3.68 -19.69 -14.47
C ARG A 144 -3.21 -20.92 -13.71
N GLY A 145 -2.02 -21.41 -14.06
CA GLY A 145 -1.43 -22.62 -13.55
C GLY A 145 -1.01 -22.57 -12.09
N PHE A 146 -0.90 -21.40 -11.46
CA PHE A 146 -0.41 -21.24 -10.09
C PHE A 146 -1.44 -20.54 -9.21
N ARG A 147 -1.95 -21.23 -8.18
CA ARG A 147 -2.90 -20.68 -7.21
C ARG A 147 -2.25 -20.27 -5.90
N GLN A 148 -1.08 -20.80 -5.58
CA GLN A 148 -0.27 -20.36 -4.43
C GLN A 148 1.04 -19.80 -4.93
N GLN A 149 1.46 -18.68 -4.37
CA GLN A 149 2.64 -17.93 -4.79
C GLN A 149 3.38 -17.44 -3.55
N ILE A 150 4.69 -17.66 -3.47
CA ILE A 150 5.54 -17.20 -2.38
C ILE A 150 6.73 -16.46 -2.99
N CYS A 151 6.90 -15.19 -2.62
CA CYS A 151 7.93 -14.32 -3.18
C CYS A 151 8.87 -13.82 -2.08
N PHE A 152 10.18 -13.93 -2.29
CA PHE A 152 11.24 -13.41 -1.43
C PHE A 152 12.10 -12.44 -2.23
N ILE A 153 12.16 -11.18 -1.79
CA ILE A 153 12.81 -10.09 -2.52
C ILE A 153 13.87 -9.45 -1.62
N ASP A 154 15.12 -9.85 -1.81
CA ASP A 154 16.28 -9.27 -1.15
C ASP A 154 16.95 -8.23 -2.05
N ALA A 155 16.30 -7.06 -2.10
CA ALA A 155 16.75 -5.93 -2.89
C ALA A 155 16.43 -4.61 -2.18
N CYS A 156 17.21 -3.57 -2.51
CA CYS A 156 17.00 -2.24 -1.96
C CYS A 156 15.67 -1.64 -2.40
N ALA A 157 15.14 -0.76 -1.55
CA ALA A 157 13.89 -0.05 -1.76
C ALA A 157 14.13 1.45 -1.54
N THR A 158 15.10 2.03 -2.27
CA THR A 158 15.47 3.44 -2.12
C THR A 158 14.89 4.31 -3.23
N TYR A 159 14.45 5.52 -2.90
CA TYR A 159 14.03 6.54 -3.87
C TYR A 159 15.25 7.08 -4.64
N GLY A 160 15.09 7.33 -5.94
CA GLY A 160 15.94 8.30 -6.62
C GLY A 160 15.76 9.68 -6.00
N ARG A 161 16.84 10.43 -5.78
CA ARG A 161 16.79 11.73 -5.08
C ARG A 161 15.83 12.76 -5.71
N ASN A 162 15.44 12.59 -6.99
CA ASN A 162 14.26 13.19 -7.64
C ASN A 162 14.16 12.66 -9.10
N GLU A 163 12.99 12.77 -9.74
CA GLU A 163 12.73 12.24 -11.10
C GLU A 163 13.61 12.88 -12.19
N GLN A 164 13.93 14.17 -12.08
CA GLN A 164 14.80 14.90 -13.02
C GLN A 164 16.28 14.50 -12.89
N GLU A 165 16.73 14.09 -11.72
CA GLU A 165 18.08 13.59 -11.45
C GLU A 165 18.17 12.11 -11.78
N LEU A 166 17.12 11.33 -11.55
CA LEU A 166 17.01 9.96 -12.03
C LEU A 166 17.03 9.92 -13.56
N HIS A 167 16.31 10.81 -14.26
CA HIS A 167 16.36 10.91 -15.73
C HIS A 167 17.73 11.37 -16.26
N ARG A 168 18.46 12.20 -15.48
CA ARG A 168 19.83 12.64 -15.80
C ARG A 168 20.88 11.55 -15.54
N GLN A 169 20.74 10.78 -14.46
CA GLN A 169 21.67 9.71 -14.09
C GLN A 169 21.36 8.40 -14.86
N MET A 170 20.09 8.17 -15.19
CA MET A 170 19.57 6.97 -15.83
C MET A 170 18.58 7.31 -16.96
N PRO A 171 19.08 7.76 -18.12
CA PRO A 171 18.23 7.99 -19.29
C PRO A 171 17.60 6.67 -19.78
N ASN A 172 16.42 6.75 -20.39
CA ASN A 172 15.64 5.63 -20.97
C ASN A 172 15.43 4.44 -20.02
N LEU A 173 14.87 4.72 -18.84
CA LEU A 173 14.40 3.72 -17.89
C LEU A 173 13.19 2.96 -18.47
N ARG A 174 13.44 1.96 -19.32
CA ARG A 174 12.43 1.08 -19.92
C ARG A 174 12.44 -0.28 -19.23
N GLY A 175 11.36 -0.57 -18.51
CA GLY A 175 11.18 -1.82 -17.79
C GLY A 175 10.24 -2.78 -18.50
N ASP A 176 10.33 -4.06 -18.16
CA ASP A 176 9.32 -5.04 -18.55
C ASP A 176 8.08 -4.89 -17.67
N THR A 177 6.97 -4.52 -18.29
CA THR A 177 5.63 -4.61 -17.69
C THR A 177 4.97 -5.92 -18.09
N PHE A 178 4.04 -6.36 -17.24
CA PHE A 178 3.31 -7.60 -17.39
C PHE A 178 1.81 -7.30 -17.43
N ASN A 179 1.16 -7.80 -18.48
CA ASN A 179 -0.28 -7.63 -18.65
C ASN A 179 -1.03 -8.52 -17.66
N GLY A 180 -1.88 -7.90 -16.86
CA GLY A 180 -2.83 -8.55 -15.98
C GLY A 180 -4.13 -7.74 -15.98
N THR A 181 -5.25 -8.41 -16.17
CA THR A 181 -6.57 -7.77 -16.06
C THR A 181 -7.04 -7.84 -14.61
N HIS A 182 -7.86 -8.84 -14.28
CA HIS A 182 -8.47 -8.99 -12.97
C HIS A 182 -7.75 -10.12 -12.21
N PRO A 183 -7.37 -9.90 -10.93
CA PRO A 183 -6.91 -10.96 -10.04
C PRO A 183 -7.94 -12.08 -9.95
N ARG A 184 -7.46 -13.31 -9.82
CA ARG A 184 -8.31 -14.48 -9.64
C ARG A 184 -8.59 -14.69 -8.15
N PRO A 185 -9.86 -14.90 -7.76
CA PRO A 185 -10.24 -15.00 -6.36
C PRO A 185 -9.59 -16.16 -5.61
N GLU A 186 -9.22 -17.22 -6.31
CA GLU A 186 -8.60 -18.41 -5.72
C GLU A 186 -7.08 -18.29 -5.54
N CYS A 187 -6.45 -17.17 -5.92
CA CYS A 187 -5.01 -16.98 -5.79
C CYS A 187 -4.61 -16.50 -4.40
N ASN A 188 -3.64 -17.18 -3.81
CA ASN A 188 -2.93 -16.79 -2.59
C ASN A 188 -1.51 -16.36 -2.96
N GLN A 189 -1.11 -15.15 -2.60
CA GLN A 189 0.25 -14.65 -2.82
C GLN A 189 0.83 -14.09 -1.53
N PHE A 190 1.97 -14.62 -1.10
CA PHE A 190 2.79 -14.07 -0.04
C PHE A 190 4.02 -13.42 -0.67
N VAL A 191 4.41 -12.22 -0.21
CA VAL A 191 5.60 -11.52 -0.69
C VAL A 191 6.36 -10.98 0.51
N LEU A 192 7.64 -11.27 0.66
CA LEU A 192 8.50 -10.74 1.72
C LEU A 192 9.67 -9.95 1.11
N PHE A 193 9.77 -8.69 1.49
CA PHE A 193 10.80 -7.73 1.09
C PHE A 193 11.83 -7.54 2.20
N ALA A 194 13.09 -7.39 1.80
CA ALA A 194 14.18 -7.10 2.72
C ALA A 194 14.06 -5.72 3.37
N ALA A 195 13.51 -4.74 2.65
CA ALA A 195 13.46 -3.35 3.08
C ALA A 195 12.08 -2.71 2.81
N LYS A 196 11.60 -1.91 3.77
CA LYS A 196 10.46 -1.00 3.59
C LYS A 196 10.80 0.14 2.61
N LEU A 197 9.79 0.85 2.14
CA LEU A 197 9.99 1.97 1.23
C LEU A 197 10.93 3.02 1.87
N GLY A 198 11.96 3.43 1.11
CA GLY A 198 13.01 4.35 1.55
C GLY A 198 14.23 3.71 2.23
N GLU A 199 14.25 2.39 2.44
CA GLU A 199 15.37 1.70 3.11
C GLU A 199 16.29 0.91 2.15
N VAL A 200 17.53 0.71 2.60
CA VAL A 200 18.57 -0.08 1.93
C VAL A 200 18.56 -1.50 2.49
N ALA A 201 18.54 -2.51 1.61
CA ALA A 201 18.79 -3.89 1.99
C ALA A 201 20.29 -4.06 2.32
N ARG A 202 20.61 -4.65 3.47
CA ARG A 202 21.98 -4.76 3.99
C ARG A 202 22.53 -6.16 3.77
N ASN A 203 23.85 -6.26 3.72
CA ASN A 203 24.58 -7.51 3.59
C ASN A 203 25.50 -7.75 4.79
N HIS A 204 25.70 -9.02 5.15
CA HIS A 204 26.79 -9.46 6.00
C HIS A 204 28.05 -9.63 5.14
N ALA A 205 28.94 -8.62 5.15
CA ALA A 205 30.14 -8.61 4.33
C ALA A 205 31.06 -9.84 4.54
N GLU A 206 31.16 -10.33 5.79
CA GLU A 206 31.98 -11.50 6.13
C GLU A 206 31.36 -12.83 5.65
N ARG A 207 30.03 -12.93 5.69
CA ARG A 207 29.27 -14.15 5.34
C ARG A 207 28.81 -14.18 3.87
N LYS A 208 29.00 -13.07 3.14
CA LYS A 208 28.63 -12.91 1.72
C LYS A 208 27.17 -13.32 1.46
N THR A 209 26.26 -12.68 2.19
CA THR A 209 24.82 -12.96 2.16
C THR A 209 24.04 -11.71 2.54
N GLY A 210 22.87 -11.52 1.94
CA GLY A 210 21.92 -10.51 2.39
C GLY A 210 21.37 -10.82 3.78
N LEU A 211 21.10 -9.80 4.61
CA LEU A 211 20.54 -10.01 5.96
C LEU A 211 19.23 -10.79 5.90
N LEU A 212 18.37 -10.46 4.93
CA LEU A 212 17.09 -11.16 4.75
C LEU A 212 17.34 -12.59 4.26
N SER A 213 18.16 -12.76 3.24
CA SER A 213 18.47 -14.09 2.67
C SER A 213 19.05 -15.05 3.70
N GLU A 214 19.93 -14.57 4.58
CA GLU A 214 20.47 -15.37 5.68
C GLU A 214 19.39 -15.80 6.67
N ALA A 215 18.56 -14.85 7.10
CA ALA A 215 17.46 -15.13 8.03
C ALA A 215 16.44 -16.10 7.42
N ILE A 216 16.07 -15.93 6.14
CA ILE A 216 15.20 -16.86 5.42
C ILE A 216 15.81 -18.26 5.46
N HIS A 217 17.07 -18.39 5.07
CA HIS A 217 17.71 -19.71 4.99
C HIS A 217 17.80 -20.41 6.33
N GLU A 218 18.19 -19.71 7.40
CA GLU A 218 18.30 -20.30 8.74
C GLU A 218 16.95 -20.74 9.29
N GLU A 219 15.88 -19.99 9.03
CA GLU A 219 14.53 -20.35 9.46
C GLU A 219 13.95 -21.50 8.63
N LEU A 220 14.15 -21.48 7.30
CA LEU A 220 13.72 -22.57 6.41
C LEU A 220 14.47 -23.89 6.66
N ALA A 221 15.70 -23.82 7.20
CA ALA A 221 16.47 -24.99 7.60
C ALA A 221 15.97 -25.62 8.92
N GLN A 222 15.31 -24.83 9.78
CA GLN A 222 14.75 -25.29 11.05
C GLN A 222 13.35 -25.91 10.89
N ASP A 223 12.63 -25.58 9.82
CA ASP A 223 11.31 -26.16 9.55
C ASP A 223 11.39 -27.67 9.25
N SER A 224 10.58 -28.44 9.99
CA SER A 224 10.51 -29.90 9.87
C SER A 224 10.25 -30.37 8.42
N ALA A 225 10.78 -31.53 8.05
CA ALA A 225 10.66 -32.08 6.68
C ALA A 225 9.21 -32.27 6.19
N ASN A 226 8.22 -32.32 7.09
CA ASN A 226 6.83 -32.67 6.76
C ASN A 226 5.89 -31.46 6.54
N CYS A 227 6.36 -30.22 6.66
CA CYS A 227 5.55 -29.02 6.41
C CYS A 227 5.84 -28.46 5.01
N TRP A 228 4.84 -28.46 4.11
CA TRP A 228 4.96 -27.89 2.77
C TRP A 228 3.62 -27.28 2.26
N PRO A 229 3.61 -26.03 1.79
CA PRO A 229 4.66 -25.03 2.02
C PRO A 229 4.83 -24.77 3.54
N PRO A 230 5.93 -24.15 3.97
CA PRO A 230 6.05 -23.65 5.33
C PRO A 230 4.85 -22.77 5.72
N ASP A 231 4.58 -22.68 7.03
CA ASP A 231 3.68 -21.65 7.52
C ASP A 231 4.36 -20.29 7.35
N MET A 232 3.99 -19.62 6.26
CA MET A 232 4.62 -18.37 5.83
C MET A 232 4.33 -17.22 6.80
N GLU A 233 3.24 -17.27 7.56
CA GLU A 233 2.93 -16.27 8.58
C GLU A 233 3.91 -16.44 9.75
N GLU A 234 3.99 -17.65 10.33
CA GLU A 234 4.94 -17.93 11.41
C GLU A 234 6.40 -17.68 10.98
N LEU A 235 6.76 -18.09 9.77
CA LEU A 235 8.09 -17.88 9.20
C LEU A 235 8.43 -16.38 9.14
N ALA A 236 7.50 -15.54 8.67
CA ALA A 236 7.68 -14.10 8.63
C ALA A 236 7.90 -13.49 10.02
N VAL A 237 7.15 -13.96 11.04
CA VAL A 237 7.33 -13.54 12.44
C VAL A 237 8.74 -13.85 12.94
N ARG A 238 9.23 -15.07 12.70
CA ARG A 238 10.56 -15.50 13.16
C ARG A 238 11.67 -14.73 12.45
N ILE A 239 11.59 -14.59 11.13
CA ILE A 239 12.53 -13.77 10.33
C ILE A 239 12.57 -12.34 10.85
N LYS A 240 11.41 -11.71 11.07
CA LYS A 240 11.34 -10.33 11.58
C LYS A 240 11.97 -10.19 12.97
N ARG A 241 11.70 -11.13 13.88
CA ARG A 241 12.32 -11.14 15.23
C ARG A 241 13.85 -11.16 15.14
N ARG A 242 14.39 -11.91 14.19
CA ARG A 242 15.84 -12.03 13.95
C ARG A 242 16.45 -10.74 13.41
N LEU A 243 15.69 -10.01 12.60
CA LEU A 243 16.14 -8.79 11.92
C LEU A 243 15.88 -7.50 12.73
N ASN A 244 15.13 -7.55 13.83
CA ASN A 244 14.70 -6.40 14.65
C ASN A 244 15.84 -5.52 15.21
N TYR A 245 17.08 -6.00 15.21
CA TYR A 245 18.27 -5.26 15.68
C TYR A 245 19.14 -4.69 14.57
N ALA A 246 18.86 -5.02 13.31
CA ALA A 246 19.47 -4.37 12.16
C ALA A 246 18.62 -3.15 11.81
N LYS A 247 19.22 -1.99 11.53
CA LYS A 247 18.51 -0.79 11.00
C LYS A 247 18.00 -1.03 9.55
N GLN A 248 17.22 -2.09 9.35
CA GLN A 248 16.56 -2.58 8.14
C GLN A 248 15.26 -3.26 8.60
N THR A 249 14.14 -2.88 8.01
CA THR A 249 12.81 -3.38 8.39
C THR A 249 12.26 -4.29 7.29
N PRO A 250 12.23 -5.62 7.49
CA PRO A 250 11.56 -6.53 6.56
C PRO A 250 10.06 -6.25 6.53
N VAL A 251 9.45 -6.33 5.34
CA VAL A 251 8.02 -6.10 5.14
C VAL A 251 7.46 -7.24 4.32
N TYR A 252 6.30 -7.79 4.69
CA TYR A 252 5.62 -8.77 3.84
C TYR A 252 4.17 -8.41 3.52
N TRP A 253 3.66 -8.92 2.41
CA TRP A 253 2.29 -8.78 1.93
C TRP A 253 1.64 -10.16 1.82
N TRP A 254 0.35 -10.22 2.11
CA TRP A 254 -0.49 -11.36 1.79
C TRP A 254 -1.66 -10.91 0.89
N HIS A 255 -1.97 -11.69 -0.15
CA HIS A 255 -3.14 -11.48 -1.00
C HIS A 255 -3.99 -12.76 -1.04
N ARG A 256 -5.30 -12.68 -0.78
CA ARG A 256 -6.31 -13.74 -1.04
C ARG A 256 -7.52 -13.13 -1.74
N GLY A 257 -8.26 -13.91 -2.53
CA GLY A 257 -9.67 -13.59 -2.78
C GLY A 257 -9.97 -12.58 -3.89
N TRP A 258 -11.27 -12.44 -4.19
CA TRP A 258 -11.83 -11.59 -5.25
C TRP A 258 -11.70 -10.09 -4.99
N SER A 259 -11.50 -9.72 -3.73
CA SER A 259 -11.31 -8.35 -3.23
C SER A 259 -9.88 -7.85 -3.42
N GLY A 260 -8.91 -8.73 -3.69
CA GLY A 260 -7.51 -8.32 -3.71
C GLY A 260 -7.06 -7.70 -2.38
N ASP A 261 -7.71 -8.07 -1.26
CA ASP A 261 -7.41 -7.59 0.09
C ASP A 261 -5.88 -7.57 0.24
N GLU A 262 -5.33 -6.36 0.24
CA GLU A 262 -4.00 -6.12 0.72
C GLU A 262 -4.08 -6.33 2.22
N ASP A 263 -3.66 -7.49 2.72
CA ASP A 263 -3.07 -7.51 4.05
C ASP A 263 -1.73 -6.78 3.91
N THR A 264 -1.80 -5.46 3.95
CA THR A 264 -0.66 -4.55 3.87
C THR A 264 0.20 -4.79 5.10
N ALA A 265 1.48 -5.12 4.87
CA ALA A 265 2.58 -5.03 5.83
C ALA A 265 2.19 -5.35 7.28
N TYR A 266 2.19 -6.63 7.67
CA TYR A 266 2.29 -6.89 9.09
C TYR A 266 3.69 -6.44 9.54
N GLU A 267 3.77 -5.28 10.18
CA GLU A 267 4.53 -5.28 11.41
C GLU A 267 3.83 -6.30 12.32
N VAL A 268 4.24 -7.58 12.28
CA VAL A 268 3.97 -8.47 13.43
C VAL A 268 4.81 -7.91 14.55
N ILE A 269 4.27 -6.93 15.24
CA ILE A 269 4.57 -6.78 16.64
C ILE A 269 4.04 -8.09 17.22
N SER A 270 4.93 -8.87 17.84
CA SER A 270 4.56 -10.12 18.53
C SER A 270 3.21 -9.92 19.21
N SER A 271 2.35 -10.95 19.19
CA SER A 271 1.01 -11.07 19.78
C SER A 271 0.93 -10.80 21.30
N SER A 272 1.58 -9.74 21.78
CA SER A 272 1.65 -9.25 23.15
C SER A 272 2.26 -7.84 23.26
N SER A 273 2.31 -7.00 22.21
CA SER A 273 2.69 -5.60 22.42
C SER A 273 1.49 -4.79 22.89
N THR A 274 1.54 -4.43 24.16
CA THR A 274 0.60 -3.47 24.74
C THR A 274 1.17 -2.06 24.62
N VAL A 275 0.43 -1.14 24.01
CA VAL A 275 0.74 0.29 24.06
C VAL A 275 0.17 0.87 25.35
N GLY A 276 1.00 1.60 26.10
CA GLY A 276 0.61 2.19 27.39
C GLY A 276 0.15 1.16 28.42
N GLU A 277 0.62 -0.10 28.33
CA GLU A 277 0.24 -1.23 29.18
C GLU A 277 -1.28 -1.56 29.17
N ARG A 278 -2.06 -0.92 28.29
CA ARG A 278 -3.53 -1.00 28.23
C ARG A 278 -4.06 -1.50 26.89
N TYR A 279 -3.45 -1.08 25.79
CA TYR A 279 -3.98 -1.33 24.45
C TYR A 279 -3.20 -2.45 23.77
N GLU A 280 -3.80 -3.64 23.69
CA GLU A 280 -3.24 -4.78 22.96
C GLU A 280 -3.41 -4.55 21.46
N ILE A 281 -2.31 -4.35 20.73
CA ILE A 281 -2.36 -4.17 19.29
C ILE A 281 -2.80 -5.47 18.62
N ILE A 282 -3.88 -5.42 17.84
CA ILE A 282 -4.39 -6.52 17.02
C ILE A 282 -3.77 -6.48 15.63
N GLN A 283 -3.78 -5.30 15.00
CA GLN A 283 -3.45 -5.12 13.59
C GLN A 283 -2.97 -3.69 13.34
N GLN A 284 -2.00 -3.48 12.45
CA GLN A 284 -1.70 -2.15 11.93
C GLN A 284 -2.68 -1.81 10.81
N LEU A 285 -3.38 -0.69 10.93
CA LEU A 285 -4.35 -0.18 9.94
C LEU A 285 -3.67 0.73 8.90
N GLY A 286 -2.53 1.33 9.24
CA GLY A 286 -1.79 2.17 8.30
C GLY A 286 -0.48 2.71 8.88
N SER A 287 0.41 3.12 7.99
CA SER A 287 1.70 3.75 8.32
C SER A 287 1.91 4.91 7.35
N GLY A 288 2.33 6.08 7.86
CA GLY A 288 2.59 7.25 7.03
C GLY A 288 3.59 8.22 7.65
N GLU A 289 3.84 9.34 6.96
CA GLU A 289 4.79 10.39 7.41
C GLU A 289 4.46 10.96 8.79
N LEU A 290 3.17 10.95 9.16
CA LEU A 290 2.65 11.50 10.41
C LEU A 290 2.72 10.50 11.58
N GLY A 291 2.91 9.22 11.30
CA GLY A 291 2.79 8.17 12.31
C GLY A 291 2.10 6.89 11.83
N ASP A 292 1.85 6.00 12.77
CA ASP A 292 1.22 4.71 12.55
C ASP A 292 -0.20 4.69 13.13
N THR A 293 -1.10 3.91 12.52
CA THR A 293 -2.45 3.68 13.03
C THR A 293 -2.64 2.19 13.23
N TYR A 294 -3.22 1.80 14.37
CA TYR A 294 -3.42 0.42 14.76
C TYR A 294 -4.84 0.16 15.22
N LEU A 295 -5.36 -1.03 14.95
CA LEU A 295 -6.49 -1.62 15.64
C LEU A 295 -5.99 -2.29 16.91
N ALA A 296 -6.64 -2.04 18.03
CA ALA A 296 -6.24 -2.57 19.34
C ALA A 296 -7.46 -2.98 20.17
N LYS A 297 -7.24 -3.78 21.22
CA LYS A 297 -8.22 -4.03 22.29
C LYS A 297 -7.84 -3.26 23.54
N ASP A 298 -8.81 -2.62 24.16
CA ASP A 298 -8.63 -2.00 25.47
C ASP A 298 -8.72 -3.03 26.60
N LEU A 299 -7.58 -3.49 27.12
CA LEU A 299 -7.51 -4.54 28.13
C LEU A 299 -8.05 -4.12 29.50
N HIS A 300 -8.21 -2.82 29.77
CA HIS A 300 -8.72 -2.33 31.05
C HIS A 300 -10.25 -2.34 31.14
N LEU A 301 -10.95 -2.56 30.03
CA LEU A 301 -12.41 -2.65 29.99
C LEU A 301 -12.86 -4.12 29.94
N HIS A 302 -13.96 -4.43 30.62
CA HIS A 302 -14.43 -5.82 30.84
C HIS A 302 -14.61 -6.62 29.53
N ASN A 303 -15.14 -5.99 28.48
CA ASN A 303 -15.39 -6.63 27.18
C ASN A 303 -14.23 -6.52 26.20
N LYS A 304 -13.10 -5.92 26.60
CA LYS A 304 -11.93 -5.66 25.75
C LYS A 304 -12.32 -5.08 24.36
N PRO A 305 -13.11 -3.99 24.34
CA PRO A 305 -13.64 -3.45 23.09
C PRO A 305 -12.50 -3.04 22.16
N GLN A 306 -12.77 -3.12 20.87
CA GLN A 306 -11.84 -2.65 19.84
C GLN A 306 -11.79 -1.12 19.80
N CYS A 307 -10.60 -0.59 19.60
CA CYS A 307 -10.32 0.83 19.43
C CYS A 307 -9.23 1.03 18.39
N VAL A 308 -9.13 2.25 17.86
CA VAL A 308 -8.04 2.66 16.98
C VAL A 308 -7.02 3.46 17.78
N VAL A 309 -5.75 3.08 17.68
CA VAL A 309 -4.60 3.74 18.31
C VAL A 309 -3.75 4.38 17.23
N LYS A 310 -3.62 5.70 17.26
CA LYS A 310 -2.77 6.46 16.35
C LYS A 310 -1.53 6.95 17.07
N LYS A 311 -0.36 6.53 16.61
CA LYS A 311 0.96 6.83 17.16
C LYS A 311 1.63 7.92 16.33
N PHE A 312 2.04 9.03 16.95
CA PHE A 312 2.83 10.10 16.35
C PHE A 312 4.28 10.00 16.84
N ARG A 313 5.21 9.71 15.93
CA ARG A 313 6.62 9.43 16.26
C ARG A 313 7.40 10.72 16.49
N SER A 314 7.80 11.00 17.72
CA SER A 314 8.50 12.25 18.08
C SER A 314 9.92 12.33 17.49
N GLN A 315 10.56 11.19 17.24
CA GLN A 315 11.94 11.11 16.75
C GLN A 315 12.10 11.40 15.25
N TYR A 316 11.01 11.37 14.46
CA TYR A 316 11.04 11.56 13.01
C TYR A 316 10.31 12.81 12.53
N SER A 317 9.47 13.42 13.38
CA SER A 317 8.74 14.64 13.04
C SER A 317 8.86 15.67 14.16
N PRO A 318 9.57 16.80 13.95
CA PRO A 318 9.63 17.87 14.93
C PRO A 318 8.25 18.48 15.24
N ASN A 319 7.24 18.18 14.42
CA ASN A 319 5.86 18.65 14.58
C ASN A 319 4.92 17.57 15.18
N ALA A 320 5.43 16.40 15.58
CA ALA A 320 4.60 15.31 16.11
C ALA A 320 3.69 15.75 17.28
N SER A 321 4.23 16.53 18.23
CA SER A 321 3.46 17.09 19.36
C SER A 321 2.31 17.99 18.87
N GLN A 322 2.57 18.85 17.88
CA GLN A 322 1.55 19.77 17.36
C GLN A 322 0.44 19.04 16.60
N LEU A 323 0.80 18.00 15.84
CA LEU A 323 -0.18 17.17 15.12
C LEU A 323 -1.04 16.36 16.08
N PHE A 324 -0.41 15.75 17.07
CA PHE A 324 -1.07 15.07 18.18
C PHE A 324 -2.05 15.98 18.92
N GLU A 325 -1.58 17.15 19.39
CA GLU A 325 -2.39 18.11 20.12
C GLU A 325 -3.59 18.59 19.31
N ARG A 326 -3.40 18.85 18.01
CA ARG A 326 -4.48 19.26 17.10
C ARG A 326 -5.53 18.17 16.95
N GLU A 327 -5.12 16.95 16.64
CA GLU A 327 -6.07 15.85 16.41
C GLU A 327 -6.84 15.51 17.70
N ALA A 328 -6.13 15.44 18.83
CA ALA A 328 -6.73 15.24 20.15
C ALA A 328 -7.76 16.33 20.48
N LYS A 329 -7.39 17.60 20.35
CA LYS A 329 -8.27 18.73 20.69
C LYS A 329 -9.51 18.79 19.80
N VAL A 330 -9.34 18.55 18.49
CA VAL A 330 -10.47 18.57 17.56
C VAL A 330 -11.42 17.40 17.82
N LEU A 331 -10.89 16.19 18.03
CA LEU A 331 -11.75 15.04 18.37
C LEU A 331 -12.47 15.24 19.71
N ASP A 332 -11.81 15.84 20.70
CA ASP A 332 -12.44 16.19 21.98
C ASP A 332 -13.58 17.22 21.79
N GLN A 333 -13.35 18.25 20.97
CA GLN A 333 -14.36 19.26 20.63
C GLN A 333 -15.56 18.65 19.88
N LEU A 334 -15.33 17.67 19.02
CA LEU A 334 -16.33 17.06 18.14
C LEU A 334 -16.96 15.77 18.69
N ASN A 335 -16.54 15.32 19.88
CA ASN A 335 -16.83 14.00 20.49
C ASN A 335 -18.33 13.66 20.67
N ARG A 336 -19.23 14.60 20.40
CA ARG A 336 -20.69 14.45 20.60
C ARG A 336 -21.46 14.04 19.34
N HIS A 337 -20.80 13.92 18.19
CA HIS A 337 -21.48 13.61 16.93
C HIS A 337 -21.45 12.11 16.59
N ASP A 338 -22.61 11.51 16.31
CA ASP A 338 -22.77 10.07 16.05
C ASP A 338 -21.96 9.54 14.84
N GLN A 339 -21.67 10.42 13.89
CA GLN A 339 -20.91 10.08 12.67
C GLN A 339 -19.44 10.57 12.70
N ILE A 340 -18.90 10.84 13.91
CA ILE A 340 -17.49 11.14 14.16
C ILE A 340 -17.01 10.20 15.28
N PRO A 341 -15.87 9.50 15.14
CA PRO A 341 -15.36 8.60 16.18
C PRO A 341 -15.11 9.33 17.50
N SER A 342 -15.60 8.75 18.60
CA SER A 342 -15.35 9.32 19.92
C SER A 342 -13.88 9.22 20.34
N LEU A 343 -13.36 10.28 20.95
CA LEU A 343 -12.05 10.27 21.59
C LEU A 343 -12.11 9.44 22.88
N LEU A 344 -11.23 8.45 23.01
CA LEU A 344 -11.18 7.54 24.16
C LEU A 344 -10.02 7.85 25.11
N ALA A 345 -8.84 8.17 24.58
CA ALA A 345 -7.68 8.55 25.37
C ALA A 345 -6.63 9.31 24.57
N CYS A 346 -5.80 10.09 25.26
CA CYS A 346 -4.61 10.73 24.73
C CYS A 346 -3.46 10.55 25.74
N PHE A 347 -2.29 10.11 25.31
CA PHE A 347 -1.14 9.96 26.20
C PHE A 347 0.19 10.02 25.46
N LYS A 348 1.27 10.13 26.24
CA LYS A 348 2.65 10.08 25.78
C LYS A 348 3.34 8.91 26.46
N ASP A 349 4.15 8.14 25.73
CA ASP A 349 4.92 7.04 26.31
C ASP A 349 6.28 7.49 26.88
N LYS A 350 7.03 6.54 27.43
CA LYS A 350 8.35 6.76 28.05
C LYS A 350 9.42 7.14 27.02
N ASP A 351 9.24 6.73 25.76
CA ASP A 351 10.15 7.03 24.64
C ASP A 351 9.86 8.40 24.01
N GLY A 352 8.73 8.99 24.40
CA GLY A 352 8.34 10.34 24.04
C GLY A 352 7.39 10.42 22.84
N ASP A 353 6.89 9.28 22.36
CA ASP A 353 5.90 9.22 21.29
C ASP A 353 4.51 9.53 21.84
N PHE A 354 3.66 10.12 20.98
CA PHE A 354 2.32 10.55 21.36
C PHE A 354 1.26 9.63 20.77
N TYR A 355 0.16 9.42 21.49
CA TYR A 355 -0.88 8.47 21.12
C TYR A 355 -2.27 9.08 21.28
N VAL A 356 -3.07 9.05 20.21
CA VAL A 356 -4.51 9.31 20.23
C VAL A 356 -5.24 7.98 20.09
N VAL A 357 -6.16 7.69 20.99
CA VAL A 357 -7.02 6.51 20.94
C VAL A 357 -8.46 6.94 20.74
N HIS A 358 -9.10 6.41 19.72
CA HIS A 358 -10.49 6.71 19.40
C HIS A 358 -11.31 5.45 19.10
N GLN A 359 -12.63 5.63 19.02
CA GLN A 359 -13.56 4.57 18.72
C GLN A 359 -13.21 3.86 17.39
N PHE A 360 -13.28 2.53 17.40
CA PHE A 360 -13.28 1.74 16.18
C PHE A 360 -14.69 1.70 15.57
N ILE A 361 -14.77 1.93 14.26
CA ILE A 361 -16.03 1.94 13.53
C ILE A 361 -16.11 0.68 12.68
N GLU A 362 -17.01 -0.23 13.06
CA GLU A 362 -17.29 -1.43 12.28
C GLU A 362 -18.13 -1.04 11.04
N GLY A 363 -17.60 -1.32 9.85
CA GLY A 363 -18.18 -0.86 8.60
C GLY A 363 -17.30 -1.15 7.38
N GLN A 364 -17.78 -0.74 6.22
CA GLN A 364 -17.04 -0.83 4.96
C GLN A 364 -16.43 0.53 4.60
N ASN A 365 -15.18 0.57 4.16
CA ASN A 365 -14.57 1.81 3.71
C ASN A 365 -15.20 2.24 2.37
N LEU A 366 -15.50 3.53 2.21
CA LEU A 366 -16.10 4.05 0.97
C LEU A 366 -15.17 3.84 -0.23
N SER A 367 -13.85 3.80 -0.05
CA SER A 367 -12.92 3.44 -1.14
C SER A 367 -13.23 2.08 -1.74
N ASP A 368 -13.68 1.13 -0.92
CA ASP A 368 -13.93 -0.25 -1.33
C ASP A 368 -15.32 -0.41 -1.95
N GLU A 369 -16.24 0.51 -1.66
CA GLU A 369 -17.56 0.55 -2.32
C GLU A 369 -17.50 1.24 -3.70
N LEU A 370 -16.52 2.11 -3.93
CA LEU A 370 -16.35 2.86 -5.18
C LEU A 370 -15.49 2.09 -6.19
N ILE A 371 -16.07 1.05 -6.79
CA ILE A 371 -15.39 0.15 -7.73
C ILE A 371 -15.30 0.77 -9.13
N ASP A 372 -14.10 0.80 -9.72
CA ASP A 372 -13.86 1.27 -11.10
C ASP A 372 -14.73 0.50 -12.11
N GLY A 373 -15.45 1.23 -12.96
CA GLY A 373 -16.41 0.72 -13.94
C GLY A 373 -17.83 0.51 -13.40
N GLN A 374 -18.05 0.62 -12.08
CA GLN A 374 -19.37 0.44 -11.47
C GLN A 374 -20.03 1.78 -11.13
N GLN A 375 -21.15 2.08 -11.81
CA GLN A 375 -21.93 3.29 -11.57
C GLN A 375 -22.95 3.08 -10.46
N TRP A 376 -23.06 4.05 -9.56
CA TRP A 376 -24.11 4.11 -8.56
C TRP A 376 -25.34 4.82 -9.12
N SER A 377 -26.52 4.46 -8.59
CA SER A 377 -27.75 5.19 -8.91
C SER A 377 -27.73 6.60 -8.30
N ASN A 378 -28.49 7.52 -8.91
CA ASN A 378 -28.63 8.89 -8.42
C ASN A 378 -29.04 8.94 -6.93
N SER A 379 -30.01 8.11 -6.52
CA SER A 379 -30.47 8.05 -5.12
C SER A 379 -29.40 7.56 -4.14
N GLN A 380 -28.58 6.57 -4.52
CA GLN A 380 -27.46 6.11 -3.70
C GLN A 380 -26.42 7.22 -3.49
N VAL A 381 -26.11 7.96 -4.55
CA VAL A 381 -25.15 9.07 -4.48
C VAL A 381 -25.71 10.23 -3.66
N ILE A 382 -26.97 10.63 -3.88
CA ILE A 382 -27.63 11.69 -3.11
C ILE A 382 -27.60 11.37 -1.62
N LYS A 383 -28.00 10.16 -1.21
CA LYS A 383 -27.98 9.73 0.19
C LYS A 383 -26.58 9.79 0.81
N MET A 384 -25.57 9.32 0.07
CA MET A 384 -24.17 9.39 0.51
C MET A 384 -23.68 10.83 0.67
N LEU A 385 -24.00 11.72 -0.28
CA LEU A 385 -23.63 13.13 -0.19
C LEU A 385 -24.33 13.82 0.99
N GLN A 386 -25.60 13.53 1.23
CA GLN A 386 -26.35 14.07 2.37
C GLN A 386 -25.71 13.68 3.70
N ASP A 387 -25.39 12.39 3.89
CA ASP A 387 -24.72 11.92 5.10
C ASP A 387 -23.40 12.67 5.33
N ILE A 388 -22.57 12.81 4.29
CA ILE A 388 -21.26 13.47 4.41
C ILE A 388 -21.43 14.98 4.69
N LEU A 389 -22.36 15.65 4.00
CA LEU A 389 -22.60 17.09 4.18
C LEU A 389 -23.18 17.42 5.56
N GLN A 390 -24.00 16.53 6.15
CA GLN A 390 -24.46 16.69 7.53
C GLN A 390 -23.29 16.68 8.53
N ILE A 391 -22.35 15.75 8.37
CA ILE A 391 -21.13 15.71 9.17
C ILE A 391 -20.33 17.00 9.00
N LEU A 392 -20.14 17.45 7.75
CA LEU A 392 -19.39 18.67 7.47
C LEU A 392 -20.06 19.92 8.04
N GLY A 393 -21.39 20.02 8.00
CA GLY A 393 -22.11 21.13 8.63
C GLY A 393 -21.81 21.23 10.12
N PHE A 394 -21.84 20.10 10.84
CA PHE A 394 -21.46 20.06 12.25
C PHE A 394 -20.01 20.48 12.49
N ILE A 395 -19.07 19.99 11.68
CA ILE A 395 -17.64 20.34 11.78
C ILE A 395 -17.41 21.83 11.51
N HIS A 396 -18.05 22.38 10.47
CA HIS A 396 -17.91 23.77 10.04
C HIS A 396 -18.51 24.75 11.07
N GLN A 397 -19.60 24.38 11.73
CA GLN A 397 -20.17 25.16 12.86
C GLN A 397 -19.18 25.32 14.01
N HIS A 398 -18.30 24.34 14.22
CA HIS A 398 -17.23 24.38 15.21
C HIS A 398 -15.96 25.12 14.73
N GLN A 399 -16.03 25.81 13.59
CA GLN A 399 -14.92 26.56 12.97
C GLN A 399 -13.71 25.69 12.59
N VAL A 400 -14.00 24.44 12.23
CA VAL A 400 -13.01 23.44 11.80
C VAL A 400 -13.16 23.18 10.30
N ILE A 401 -12.03 23.07 9.58
CA ILE A 401 -12.00 22.61 8.18
C ILE A 401 -11.27 21.27 8.14
N HIS A 402 -11.90 20.24 7.58
CA HIS A 402 -11.36 18.88 7.62
C HIS A 402 -10.10 18.72 6.76
N ARG A 403 -10.14 19.25 5.53
CA ARG A 403 -9.05 19.28 4.52
C ARG A 403 -8.63 17.93 3.96
N HIS A 404 -9.06 16.83 4.55
CA HIS A 404 -8.68 15.48 4.14
C HIS A 404 -9.90 14.63 3.75
N ILE A 405 -10.94 15.24 3.17
CA ILE A 405 -12.10 14.49 2.70
C ILE A 405 -11.72 13.71 1.43
N ASN A 406 -11.85 12.39 1.49
CA ASN A 406 -11.67 11.45 0.38
C ASN A 406 -12.35 10.11 0.75
N PRO A 407 -12.52 9.16 -0.19
CA PRO A 407 -13.17 7.88 0.10
C PRO A 407 -12.50 7.08 1.22
N TYR A 408 -11.17 7.09 1.31
CA TYR A 408 -10.42 6.32 2.32
C TYR A 408 -10.70 6.76 3.77
N ASN A 409 -11.16 7.99 3.96
CA ASN A 409 -11.47 8.56 5.27
C ASN A 409 -12.98 8.49 5.61
N LEU A 410 -13.77 7.72 4.88
CA LEU A 410 -15.20 7.54 5.12
C LEU A 410 -15.51 6.05 5.29
N ILE A 411 -16.23 5.70 6.34
CA ILE A 411 -16.69 4.33 6.60
C ILE A 411 -18.22 4.31 6.63
N ARG A 412 -18.83 3.43 5.84
CA ARG A 412 -20.24 3.09 6.00
C ARG A 412 -20.41 2.13 7.15
N ARG A 413 -20.95 2.63 8.26
CA ARG A 413 -21.13 1.88 9.50
C ARG A 413 -22.13 0.73 9.30
N SER A 414 -21.76 -0.47 9.74
CA SER A 414 -22.58 -1.68 9.51
C SER A 414 -23.90 -1.68 10.28
N SER A 415 -23.97 -1.01 11.43
CA SER A 415 -25.15 -1.05 12.30
C SER A 415 -26.37 -0.31 11.75
N ASP A 416 -26.16 0.74 10.95
CA ASP A 416 -27.24 1.59 10.43
C ASP A 416 -27.02 2.12 8.99
N GLY A 417 -25.88 1.81 8.38
CA GLY A 417 -25.57 2.17 7.00
C GLY A 417 -25.20 3.64 6.78
N LYS A 418 -25.03 4.43 7.85
CA LYS A 418 -24.62 5.83 7.77
C LYS A 418 -23.12 5.98 7.50
N MET A 419 -22.74 7.06 6.82
CA MET A 419 -21.33 7.43 6.71
C MET A 419 -20.77 7.92 8.03
N VAL A 420 -19.54 7.53 8.35
CA VAL A 420 -18.77 8.02 9.49
C VAL A 420 -17.45 8.56 8.95
N LEU A 421 -17.13 9.81 9.30
CA LEU A 421 -15.90 10.46 8.88
C LEU A 421 -14.79 10.17 9.88
N ILE A 422 -13.66 9.65 9.40
CA ILE A 422 -12.49 9.31 10.22
C ILE A 422 -11.28 10.18 9.84
N ASN A 423 -10.21 10.08 10.65
CA ASN A 423 -8.88 10.66 10.40
C ASN A 423 -8.80 12.21 10.37
N PHE A 424 -8.62 12.78 11.56
CA PHE A 424 -8.66 14.23 11.81
C PHE A 424 -7.26 14.89 11.79
N GLY A 425 -6.23 14.19 11.28
CA GLY A 425 -4.83 14.66 11.31
C GLY A 425 -4.46 15.77 10.31
N GLY A 426 -5.33 16.07 9.34
CA GLY A 426 -5.10 17.09 8.28
C GLY A 426 -5.69 18.48 8.57
N ILE A 427 -6.24 18.68 9.76
CA ILE A 427 -7.22 19.74 10.05
C ILE A 427 -6.62 21.13 10.23
N LYS A 428 -7.44 22.17 10.01
CA LYS A 428 -7.15 23.56 10.36
C LYS A 428 -8.26 24.14 11.26
N GLU A 429 -7.87 24.65 12.43
CA GLU A 429 -8.68 25.58 13.22
C GLU A 429 -8.52 26.99 12.66
N ILE A 430 -9.65 27.69 12.44
CA ILE A 430 -9.64 29.03 11.82
C ILE A 430 -8.98 30.09 12.72
N SER A 431 -8.95 29.88 14.04
CA SER A 431 -8.46 30.84 15.04
C SER A 431 -6.93 30.96 15.13
N THR A 432 -6.15 29.96 14.70
CA THR A 432 -4.71 29.90 15.04
C THR A 432 -3.73 30.28 13.93
N GLY A 433 -4.18 30.61 12.71
CA GLY A 433 -3.36 31.22 11.63
C GLY A 433 -2.14 30.45 11.09
N LEU A 434 -1.68 29.37 11.74
CA LEU A 434 -0.46 28.63 11.42
C LEU A 434 -0.77 27.25 10.80
N THR A 435 -0.56 27.07 9.49
CA THR A 435 -0.58 25.74 8.86
C THR A 435 0.26 25.66 7.59
N ARG A 436 1.06 24.59 7.47
CA ARG A 436 1.62 24.06 6.21
C ARG A 436 0.74 22.90 5.71
N THR A 437 0.60 22.77 4.40
CA THR A 437 0.05 21.58 3.75
C THR A 437 1.13 20.50 3.77
N ILE A 438 0.87 19.37 4.42
CA ILE A 438 1.74 18.19 4.34
C ILE A 438 1.33 17.47 3.06
N SER A 439 2.32 17.13 2.22
CA SER A 439 2.11 16.55 0.89
C SER A 439 1.33 15.25 1.05
N GLY A 440 0.09 15.21 0.56
CA GLY A 440 -0.73 14.01 0.59
C GLY A 440 -0.29 12.99 -0.46
N SER A 441 -0.73 11.74 -0.30
CA SER A 441 -0.66 10.69 -1.33
C SER A 441 -1.17 11.20 -2.69
N LYS A 442 -0.70 10.66 -3.82
CA LYS A 442 -1.17 11.05 -5.18
C LYS A 442 -2.69 10.91 -5.35
N THR A 443 -3.35 10.05 -4.58
CA THR A 443 -4.83 9.96 -4.56
C THR A 443 -5.50 11.18 -3.94
N GLN A 444 -4.82 11.88 -3.02
CA GLN A 444 -5.28 13.11 -2.36
C GLN A 444 -5.38 14.29 -3.32
N GLU A 445 -4.53 14.33 -4.35
CA GLU A 445 -4.40 15.47 -5.26
C GLU A 445 -5.73 15.82 -5.94
N TYR A 446 -6.48 14.80 -6.37
CA TYR A 446 -7.74 15.00 -7.10
C TYR A 446 -8.92 15.44 -6.23
N TYR A 447 -8.88 15.19 -4.93
CA TYR A 447 -9.89 15.69 -3.98
C TYR A 447 -9.47 17.03 -3.37
N THR A 448 -8.24 17.49 -3.64
CA THR A 448 -7.69 18.73 -3.07
C THR A 448 -7.92 19.91 -4.01
N PRO A 449 -8.76 20.89 -3.63
CA PRO A 449 -8.98 22.05 -4.49
C PRO A 449 -7.79 23.03 -4.49
N PRO A 450 -7.70 23.93 -5.50
CA PRO A 450 -6.54 24.81 -5.69
C PRO A 450 -6.24 25.74 -4.50
N GLU A 451 -7.27 26.28 -3.85
CA GLU A 451 -7.10 27.14 -2.69
C GLU A 451 -6.53 26.37 -1.48
N GLN A 452 -6.83 25.08 -1.36
CA GLN A 452 -6.25 24.23 -0.33
C GLN A 452 -4.80 23.84 -0.67
N ALA A 453 -4.53 23.54 -1.94
CA ALA A 453 -3.17 23.25 -2.42
C ALA A 453 -2.21 24.43 -2.18
N THR A 454 -2.73 25.66 -2.28
CA THR A 454 -1.99 26.90 -1.98
C THR A 454 -1.99 27.30 -0.49
N GLY A 455 -2.52 26.45 0.40
CA GLY A 455 -2.48 26.66 1.86
C GLY A 455 -3.57 27.59 2.41
N GLN A 456 -4.57 27.95 1.60
CA GLN A 456 -5.71 28.78 1.97
C GLN A 456 -7.05 28.00 1.94
N PRO A 457 -7.18 26.89 2.70
CA PRO A 457 -8.42 26.12 2.71
C PRO A 457 -9.57 26.94 3.31
N ARG A 458 -10.77 26.63 2.84
CA ARG A 458 -12.06 27.23 3.24
C ARG A 458 -13.06 26.11 3.52
N PHE A 459 -14.22 26.43 4.10
CA PHE A 459 -15.30 25.46 4.26
C PHE A 459 -15.72 24.84 2.92
N CYS A 460 -15.80 25.66 1.85
CA CYS A 460 -16.08 25.20 0.50
C CYS A 460 -14.96 24.37 -0.16
N SER A 461 -13.81 24.21 0.50
CA SER A 461 -12.78 23.26 0.08
C SER A 461 -13.18 21.83 0.40
N ASP A 462 -13.79 21.57 1.57
CA ASP A 462 -14.32 20.25 1.91
C ASP A 462 -15.49 19.88 0.98
N ILE A 463 -16.36 20.84 0.65
CA ILE A 463 -17.50 20.64 -0.26
C ILE A 463 -17.04 20.21 -1.65
N TYR A 464 -15.93 20.78 -2.15
CA TYR A 464 -15.34 20.36 -3.41
C TYR A 464 -14.99 18.87 -3.39
N ALA A 465 -14.28 18.43 -2.36
CA ALA A 465 -13.90 17.03 -2.21
C ALA A 465 -15.11 16.09 -2.19
N VAL A 466 -16.18 16.47 -1.47
CA VAL A 466 -17.46 15.73 -1.46
C VAL A 466 -18.09 15.66 -2.85
N GLY A 467 -18.07 16.77 -3.60
CA GLY A 467 -18.55 16.79 -4.99
C GLY A 467 -17.78 15.83 -5.90
N ILE A 468 -16.45 15.75 -5.76
CA ILE A 468 -15.62 14.80 -6.51
C ILE A 468 -15.96 13.36 -6.17
N ILE A 469 -16.21 13.04 -4.90
CA ILE A 469 -16.67 11.71 -4.47
C ILE A 469 -18.02 11.38 -5.13
N GLY A 470 -18.95 12.33 -5.17
CA GLY A 470 -20.25 12.15 -5.85
C GLY A 470 -20.11 11.86 -7.35
N ILE A 471 -19.24 12.61 -8.03
CA ILE A 471 -18.96 12.42 -9.47
C ILE A 471 -18.29 11.06 -9.72
N GLN A 472 -17.32 10.67 -8.88
CA GLN A 472 -16.71 9.35 -8.95
C GLN A 472 -17.75 8.23 -8.83
N ALA A 473 -18.65 8.33 -7.84
CA ALA A 473 -19.70 7.33 -7.62
C ALA A 473 -20.68 7.23 -8.80
N LEU A 474 -21.11 8.36 -9.37
CA LEU A 474 -22.02 8.38 -10.52
C LEU A 474 -21.41 7.81 -11.80
N THR A 475 -20.14 8.12 -12.05
CA THR A 475 -19.47 7.74 -13.29
C THR A 475 -18.83 6.36 -13.21
N GLY A 476 -18.55 5.87 -12.01
CA GLY A 476 -17.74 4.68 -11.78
C GLY A 476 -16.28 4.88 -12.21
N LEU A 477 -15.80 6.12 -12.32
CA LEU A 477 -14.44 6.41 -12.78
C LEU A 477 -13.63 7.03 -11.66
N ASN A 478 -12.40 6.52 -11.48
CA ASN A 478 -11.43 7.14 -10.60
C ASN A 478 -11.13 8.58 -11.05
N PRO A 479 -11.03 9.57 -10.13
CA PRO A 479 -10.81 10.97 -10.49
C PRO A 479 -9.62 11.23 -11.44
N LYS A 480 -8.58 10.40 -11.38
CA LYS A 480 -7.41 10.47 -12.28
C LYS A 480 -7.74 10.26 -13.76
N GLN A 481 -8.89 9.65 -14.07
CA GLN A 481 -9.31 9.30 -15.44
C GLN A 481 -10.09 10.43 -16.11
N PHE A 482 -10.54 11.43 -15.34
CA PHE A 482 -11.29 12.53 -15.92
C PHE A 482 -10.37 13.50 -16.68
N LYS A 483 -10.95 14.11 -17.72
CA LYS A 483 -10.34 15.22 -18.43
C LYS A 483 -10.77 16.53 -17.80
N PHE A 484 -9.92 17.54 -17.97
CA PHE A 484 -10.24 18.92 -17.61
C PHE A 484 -10.61 19.73 -18.86
N ASN A 485 -11.55 20.65 -18.74
CA ASN A 485 -11.84 21.65 -19.77
C ASN A 485 -10.84 22.83 -19.71
N GLY A 486 -11.03 23.83 -20.58
CA GLY A 486 -10.18 25.03 -20.61
C GLY A 486 -10.21 25.86 -19.31
N ASP A 487 -11.23 25.68 -18.47
CA ASP A 487 -11.40 26.35 -17.18
C ASP A 487 -10.87 25.52 -15.99
N MET A 488 -10.14 24.43 -16.26
CA MET A 488 -9.64 23.47 -15.27
C MET A 488 -10.74 22.79 -14.46
N GLU A 489 -11.93 22.60 -15.03
CA GLU A 489 -13.04 21.88 -14.42
C GLU A 489 -13.20 20.48 -15.02
N PHE A 490 -13.70 19.55 -14.21
CA PHE A 490 -13.90 18.16 -14.60
C PHE A 490 -14.97 18.02 -15.69
N VAL A 491 -14.64 17.30 -16.77
CA VAL A 491 -15.59 16.90 -17.81
C VAL A 491 -16.08 15.49 -17.49
N TRP A 492 -17.29 15.38 -16.94
CA TRP A 492 -17.82 14.11 -16.42
C TRP A 492 -19.27 13.79 -16.83
N ARG A 493 -20.09 14.80 -17.19
CA ARG A 493 -21.53 14.60 -17.46
C ARG A 493 -21.83 13.59 -18.56
N ASP A 494 -20.96 13.46 -19.56
CA ASP A 494 -21.10 12.47 -20.65
C ASP A 494 -20.75 11.04 -20.23
N LYS A 495 -20.30 10.84 -18.98
CA LYS A 495 -19.89 9.55 -18.41
C LYS A 495 -20.88 8.97 -17.40
N ALA A 496 -21.96 9.67 -17.07
CA ALA A 496 -22.94 9.21 -16.09
C ALA A 496 -24.39 9.43 -16.56
N GLN A 497 -25.30 8.57 -16.11
CA GLN A 497 -26.74 8.83 -16.22
C GLN A 497 -27.21 9.65 -15.01
N VAL A 498 -27.38 10.95 -15.20
CA VAL A 498 -27.69 11.91 -14.13
C VAL A 498 -28.75 12.92 -14.56
N SER A 499 -29.63 13.33 -13.66
CA SER A 499 -30.62 14.37 -13.96
C SER A 499 -29.93 15.72 -14.15
N PRO A 500 -30.39 16.60 -15.06
CA PRO A 500 -29.77 17.91 -15.26
C PRO A 500 -29.69 18.75 -13.98
N LYS A 501 -30.70 18.67 -13.11
CA LYS A 501 -30.73 19.36 -11.82
C LYS A 501 -29.63 18.83 -10.89
N PHE A 502 -29.51 17.51 -10.73
CA PHE A 502 -28.48 16.93 -9.86
C PHE A 502 -27.07 17.20 -10.38
N ALA A 503 -26.87 17.10 -11.70
CA ALA A 503 -25.60 17.44 -12.33
C ALA A 503 -25.20 18.91 -12.10
N ASN A 504 -26.17 19.84 -12.11
CA ASN A 504 -25.91 21.25 -11.79
C ASN A 504 -25.45 21.44 -10.33
N ILE A 505 -25.98 20.66 -9.39
CA ILE A 505 -25.57 20.70 -7.98
C ILE A 505 -24.12 20.23 -7.87
N LEU A 506 -23.77 19.08 -8.44
CA LEU A 506 -22.41 18.54 -8.41
C LEU A 506 -21.41 19.49 -9.10
N ASP A 507 -21.75 20.03 -10.26
CA ASP A 507 -20.91 21.02 -10.93
C ASP A 507 -20.67 22.26 -10.07
N LYS A 508 -21.69 22.75 -9.34
CA LYS A 508 -21.53 23.87 -8.41
C LYS A 508 -20.62 23.50 -7.23
N MET A 509 -20.67 22.26 -6.73
CA MET A 509 -19.75 21.80 -5.67
C MET A 509 -18.29 21.80 -6.13
N VAL A 510 -18.01 21.44 -7.39
CA VAL A 510 -16.64 21.21 -7.88
C VAL A 510 -16.06 22.33 -8.76
N ARG A 511 -16.67 23.53 -8.76
CA ARG A 511 -16.15 24.67 -9.53
C ARG A 511 -14.68 24.97 -9.22
N TYR A 512 -13.88 25.26 -10.23
CA TYR A 512 -12.47 25.64 -10.00
C TYR A 512 -12.38 26.90 -9.11
N ASN A 513 -13.18 27.92 -9.43
CA ASN A 513 -13.29 29.13 -8.64
C ASN A 513 -14.15 28.90 -7.38
N PHE A 514 -13.51 28.85 -6.20
CA PHE A 514 -14.18 28.61 -4.92
C PHE A 514 -15.28 29.64 -4.58
N LYS A 515 -15.25 30.85 -5.15
CA LYS A 515 -16.24 31.92 -4.87
C LYS A 515 -17.64 31.63 -5.42
N VAL A 516 -17.73 30.74 -6.40
CA VAL A 516 -19.01 30.38 -7.04
C VAL A 516 -19.53 29.00 -6.58
N ARG A 517 -18.78 28.29 -5.73
CA ARG A 517 -19.25 27.07 -5.06
C ARG A 517 -20.31 27.41 -4.01
N TYR A 518 -20.99 26.38 -3.51
CA TYR A 518 -21.68 26.50 -2.22
C TYR A 518 -20.68 26.94 -1.15
N GLN A 519 -21.03 27.94 -0.34
CA GLN A 519 -20.10 28.53 0.63
C GLN A 519 -20.14 27.82 1.98
N SER A 520 -21.17 27.03 2.27
CA SER A 520 -21.28 26.16 3.44
C SER A 520 -21.85 24.78 3.10
N ALA A 521 -21.57 23.80 3.96
CA ALA A 521 -22.10 22.44 3.79
C ALA A 521 -23.63 22.42 3.87
N GLU A 522 -24.23 23.30 4.67
CA GLU A 522 -25.69 23.48 4.76
C GLU A 522 -26.30 23.97 3.44
N GLU A 523 -25.65 24.91 2.74
CA GLU A 523 -26.14 25.40 1.44
C GLU A 523 -26.14 24.27 0.39
N ALA A 524 -25.10 23.43 0.39
CA ALA A 524 -25.01 22.27 -0.50
C ALA A 524 -26.02 21.17 -0.12
N LEU A 525 -26.21 20.92 1.18
CA LEU A 525 -27.17 19.95 1.69
C LEU A 525 -28.60 20.37 1.34
N GLN A 526 -28.94 21.64 1.54
CA GLN A 526 -30.26 22.16 1.20
C GLN A 526 -30.57 21.98 -0.29
N ALA A 527 -29.59 22.21 -1.18
CA ALA A 527 -29.78 21.99 -2.61
C ALA A 527 -30.10 20.52 -2.96
N LEU A 528 -29.54 19.55 -2.23
CA LEU A 528 -29.87 18.13 -2.40
C LEU A 528 -31.25 17.78 -1.85
N LEU A 529 -31.66 18.37 -0.72
CA LEU A 529 -33.00 18.16 -0.15
C LEU A 529 -34.09 18.77 -1.04
N ASP A 530 -33.85 19.96 -1.60
CA ASP A 530 -34.77 20.62 -2.53
C ASP A 530 -34.92 19.84 -3.85
N LEU A 531 -33.87 19.13 -4.27
CA LEU A 531 -33.92 18.22 -5.42
C LEU A 531 -34.93 17.11 -5.18
N GLU A 532 -34.82 16.39 -4.05
CA GLU A 532 -35.70 15.27 -3.69
C GLU A 532 -37.15 15.72 -3.46
N ALA A 533 -37.38 16.93 -2.97
CA ALA A 533 -38.73 17.49 -2.83
C ALA A 533 -39.37 17.87 -4.18
N SER A 534 -38.58 17.95 -5.25
CA SER A 534 -39.00 18.39 -6.59
C SER A 534 -39.11 17.27 -7.63
N GLU A 535 -38.78 16.04 -7.24
CA GLU A 535 -38.90 14.79 -8.00
C GLU A 535 -40.01 13.92 -7.38
#